data_AF-A0AAW0GQ01-F1
#
_entry.id   AF-A0AAW0GQ01-F1
#
_cell.length_a   1.000
_cell.length_b   1.000
_cell.length_c   1.000
_cell.angle_alpha   90.00
_cell.angle_beta   90.00
_cell.angle_gamma   90.00
#
_symmetry.space_group_name_H-M   'P 1'
#
loop_
_entity.id
_entity.type
_entity.pdbx_description
1 polymer ?
#
loop_
_entity_poly.entity_id
_entity_poly.type
_entity_poly.pdbx_seq_one_letter_code
_entity_poly.pdbx_strand_id
1 'polypeptide(L)' 'MTWNGLQGFQTPIEPDSFIVDNMGSFGSFHQERDLTYVEFSFSGHMTPQFVPWAAFQSIAYLLGKRPSPSA' A
#
# COMPACT_ATOMS: atom_id res chain seq x y z
N MET A 1 -11.04 -10.72 -7.37
CA MET A 1 -10.39 -11.85 -6.66
C MET A 1 -11.32 -12.30 -5.54
N THR A 2 -11.35 -13.61 -5.23
CA THR A 2 -12.05 -14.16 -4.06
C THR A 2 -11.00 -14.77 -3.15
N TRP A 3 -10.99 -14.40 -1.86
CA TRP A 3 -10.03 -14.92 -0.89
C TRP A 3 -10.67 -14.98 0.50
N ASN A 4 -10.24 -15.99 1.27
CA ASN A 4 -10.68 -16.21 2.64
C ASN A 4 -12.22 -16.11 2.79
N GLY A 5 -12.94 -16.74 1.87
CA GLY A 5 -14.41 -16.89 1.91
C GLY A 5 -15.25 -15.78 1.26
N LEU A 6 -14.67 -14.63 0.86
CA LEU A 6 -15.44 -13.51 0.30
C LEU A 6 -14.83 -12.96 -1.00
N GLN A 7 -15.69 -12.43 -1.88
CA GLN A 7 -15.29 -11.84 -3.15
C GLN A 7 -15.01 -10.35 -2.98
N GLY A 8 -13.81 -9.92 -3.39
CA GLY A 8 -13.43 -8.51 -3.37
C GLY A 8 -13.23 -7.96 -1.95
N PHE A 9 -12.91 -6.67 -1.88
CA PHE A 9 -12.89 -5.95 -0.61
C PHE A 9 -14.32 -5.75 -0.11
N GLN A 10 -14.51 -5.82 1.20
CA GLN A 10 -15.82 -5.67 1.86
C GLN A 10 -16.00 -4.28 2.41
N THR A 11 -14.91 -3.53 2.59
CA THR A 11 -14.94 -2.09 2.87
C THR A 11 -14.26 -1.30 1.75
N PRO A 12 -14.65 -0.03 1.54
CA PRO A 12 -13.98 0.84 0.58
C PRO A 12 -12.48 0.99 0.89
N ILE A 13 -11.70 1.28 -0.16
CA ILE A 13 -10.31 1.70 -0.03
C ILE A 13 -10.33 3.19 0.30
N GLU A 14 -9.78 3.57 1.45
CA GLU A 14 -9.74 4.98 1.87
C GLU A 14 -8.73 5.77 1.03
N PRO A 15 -9.13 6.91 0.43
CA PRO A 15 -8.24 7.73 -0.38
C PRO A 15 -7.16 8.38 0.48
N ASP A 16 -5.98 8.59 -0.11
CA ASP A 16 -4.85 9.30 0.53
C ASP A 16 -4.38 8.70 1.86
N SER A 17 -4.68 7.42 2.08
CA SER A 17 -4.37 6.69 3.32
C SER A 17 -2.93 6.20 3.39
N PHE A 18 -2.21 6.09 2.26
CA PHE A 18 -0.85 5.58 2.23
C PHE A 18 0.16 6.70 2.47
N ILE A 19 0.61 6.82 3.72
CA ILE A 19 1.50 7.89 4.17
C ILE A 19 2.95 7.42 4.21
N VAL A 20 3.84 8.26 3.69
CA VAL A 20 5.29 8.13 3.89
C VAL A 20 5.73 9.15 4.93
N ASP A 21 6.47 8.66 5.93
CA ASP A 21 7.00 9.44 7.06
C ASP A 21 7.67 10.73 6.58
N ASN A 22 7.20 11.88 7.08
CA ASN A 22 7.69 13.23 6.73
C ASN A 22 7.54 13.64 5.25
N MET A 23 6.79 12.90 4.45
CA MET A 23 6.60 13.19 3.02
C MET A 23 5.12 13.30 2.60
N GLY A 24 4.19 12.81 3.43
CA GLY A 24 2.74 12.93 3.20
C GLY A 24 2.14 11.74 2.45
N SER A 25 0.98 11.94 1.83
CA SER A 25 0.27 10.89 1.07
C SER A 25 0.98 10.57 -0.24
N PHE A 26 1.20 9.27 -0.47
CA PHE A 26 1.69 8.69 -1.72
C PHE A 26 0.67 7.75 -2.37
N GLY A 27 -0.61 7.88 -2.02
CA GLY A 27 -1.72 7.13 -2.60
C GLY A 27 -2.61 6.50 -1.54
N SER A 28 -3.10 5.31 -1.81
CA SER A 28 -4.07 4.63 -0.96
C SER A 28 -3.56 3.24 -0.58
N PHE A 29 -3.83 2.78 0.64
CA PHE A 29 -3.60 1.40 1.00
C PHE A 29 -4.86 0.79 1.61
N HIS A 30 -4.98 -0.53 1.53
CA HIS A 30 -6.05 -1.27 2.18
C HIS A 30 -5.55 -2.62 2.63
N GLN A 31 -6.02 -3.07 3.78
CA GLN A 31 -5.67 -4.38 4.31
C GLN A 31 -6.91 -5.11 4.80
N GLU A 32 -7.15 -6.30 4.26
CA GLU A 32 -8.37 -7.04 4.54
C GLU A 32 -8.15 -8.54 4.33
N ARG A 33 -8.46 -9.34 5.36
CA ARG A 33 -8.33 -10.81 5.34
C ARG A 33 -6.98 -11.26 4.77
N ASP A 34 -5.89 -10.75 5.34
CA ASP A 34 -4.50 -11.09 5.01
C ASP A 34 -4.02 -10.68 3.61
N LEU A 35 -4.82 -9.92 2.85
CA LEU A 35 -4.38 -9.26 1.63
C LEU A 35 -4.07 -7.79 1.90
N THR A 36 -2.91 -7.34 1.45
CA THR A 36 -2.53 -5.92 1.44
C THR A 36 -2.51 -5.39 0.01
N TYR A 37 -3.23 -4.30 -0.23
CA TYR A 37 -3.20 -3.53 -1.46
C TYR A 37 -2.54 -2.18 -1.19
N VAL A 38 -1.66 -1.75 -2.10
CA VAL A 38 -1.04 -0.42 -2.09
C VAL A 38 -1.12 0.15 -3.49
N GLU A 39 -1.75 1.31 -3.60
CA GLU A 39 -1.80 2.13 -4.81
C GLU A 39 -0.83 3.28 -4.67
N PHE A 40 0.01 3.47 -5.69
CA PHE A 40 1.04 4.50 -5.69
C PHE A 40 0.60 5.67 -6.57
N SER A 41 0.35 6.82 -5.94
CA SER A 41 0.26 8.10 -6.63
C SER A 41 1.63 8.51 -7.19
N PHE A 42 1.61 9.37 -8.22
CA PHE A 42 2.82 9.94 -8.86
C PHE A 42 3.76 8.91 -9.52
N SER A 43 3.26 7.70 -9.79
CA SER A 43 4.05 6.60 -10.34
C SER A 43 3.50 6.09 -11.67
N GLY A 44 4.40 5.70 -12.57
CA GLY A 44 4.09 4.86 -13.73
C GLY A 44 4.33 3.36 -13.46
N HIS A 45 4.50 2.58 -14.54
CA HIS A 45 4.71 1.12 -14.49
C HIS A 45 5.94 0.69 -13.68
N MET A 46 6.98 1.53 -13.61
CA MET A 46 8.21 1.25 -12.88
C MET A 46 8.24 1.99 -11.55
N THR A 47 7.42 1.57 -10.57
CA THR A 47 7.21 2.31 -9.31
C THR A 47 8.47 2.75 -8.58
N PRO A 48 9.49 1.90 -8.38
CA PRO A 48 10.72 2.32 -7.69
C PRO A 48 11.52 3.42 -8.42
N GLN A 49 11.27 3.64 -9.72
CA GLN A 49 11.91 4.72 -10.48
C GLN A 49 11.33 6.10 -10.14
N PHE A 50 10.03 6.17 -9.82
CA PHE A 50 9.31 7.42 -9.64
C PHE A 50 9.08 7.78 -8.17
N VAL A 51 8.77 6.79 -7.33
CA VAL A 51 8.48 6.97 -5.90
C VAL A 51 9.30 5.98 -5.05
N PRO A 52 10.65 6.07 -5.08
CA PRO A 52 11.53 5.05 -4.51
C PRO A 52 11.34 4.80 -3.01
N TRP A 53 11.07 5.85 -2.24
CA TRP A 53 10.84 5.76 -0.79
C TRP A 53 9.54 5.00 -0.46
N ALA A 54 8.46 5.30 -1.19
CA ALA A 54 7.17 4.65 -1.02
C ALA A 54 7.27 3.16 -1.38
N ALA A 55 7.91 2.86 -2.51
CA ALA A 55 8.16 1.48 -2.94
C ALA A 55 9.02 0.71 -1.91
N PHE A 56 10.08 1.34 -1.42
CA PHE A 56 10.95 0.73 -0.40
C PHE A 56 10.19 0.41 0.89
N GLN A 57 9.35 1.34 1.37
CA GLN A 57 8.52 1.14 2.56
C GLN A 57 7.56 -0.04 2.40
N SER A 58 6.86 -0.16 1.26
CA SER A 58 5.96 -1.29 0.99
C SER A 58 6.70 -2.64 0.95
N ILE A 59 7.90 -2.69 0.37
CA ILE A 59 8.73 -3.89 0.36
C ILE A 59 9.26 -4.22 1.76
N ALA A 60 9.66 -3.21 2.54
CA ALA A 60 10.09 -3.41 3.93
C ALA A 60 8.96 -3.98 4.79
N TYR A 61 7.71 -3.56 4.59
CA TYR A 61 6.54 -4.16 5.21
C TYR A 61 6.36 -5.63 4.81
N LEU A 62 6.39 -5.93 3.50
CA LEU A 62 6.29 -7.31 2.99
C LEU A 62 7.34 -8.25 3.59
N LEU A 63 8.56 -7.75 3.81
CA LEU A 63 9.67 -8.50 4.41
C LEU A 63 9.66 -8.52 5.95
N GLY A 64 8.60 -8.01 6.60
CA GLY A 64 8.46 -7.98 8.05
C GLY A 64 9.46 -7.06 8.75
N LYS A 65 10.04 -6.08 8.02
CA LYS A 65 10.96 -5.07 8.57
C LYS A 65 10.22 -3.83 9.08
N ARG A 66 8.93 -3.70 8.79
CA ARG A 66 8.02 -2.67 9.30
C ARG A 66 6.69 -3.30 9.73
N PRO A 67 5.99 -2.71 10.71
CA PRO A 67 4.69 -3.21 11.17
C PRO A 67 3.52 -2.83 10.26
N SER A 68 3.68 -1.80 9.42
CA SER A 68 2.64 -1.28 8.52
C SER A 68 3.27 -0.79 7.21
N PRO A 69 2.56 -0.88 6.07
CA PRO A 69 2.99 -0.26 4.82
C PRO A 69 2.85 1.25 4.88
N SER A 70 1.98 1.84 5.71
CA SER A 70 1.88 3.30 5.92
C SER A 70 2.53 3.72 7.24
N ALA A 71 3.00 4.96 7.31
CA ALA A 71 3.27 5.65 8.58
C ALA A 71 2.01 5.77 9.44
#